data_AF-A0A3D5JEI3-F1
#
_entry.id   AF-A0A3D5JEI3-F1
#
_cell.length_a   1.000
_cell.length_b   1.000
_cell.length_c   1.000
_cell.angle_alpha   90.00
_cell.angle_beta   90.00
_cell.angle_gamma   90.00
#
_symmetry.space_group_name_H-M   'P 1'
#
loop_
_entity.id
_entity.type
_entity.pdbx_description
1 polymer ?
#
loop_
_entity_poly.entity_id
_entity_poly.type
_entity_poly.pdbx_seq_one_letter_code
_entity_poly.pdbx_strand_id
1 'polypeptide(L)'
;VRPYYRDGKLWCWLSNTGHWPDTGGAVPGGFSASATAVEQEGLRLPPVKLFKKGVMDEEIYAIICSNIRVADQRIGDVKAQAAALDVGADRLDLLLGRYGDDTVAAAITELRQRAATQMRQMIATMPEGSWQSVAYVDSDGVVDQPLEIRLKVSKVDDRLVFDFDGSSPPCRGPMNSVLATTLSSVYLAMRHIFPEVPISAGAFEPLEIIRPEGTFLDAHYPRPVSGCAAEVSQRIAEAVFAAMVQPLPDRATAAPAGTSGNFALGGHNAERGRDFVMYQLSGGGYGGNADGDGLSNGCSTIG
;
A
#
# COMPACT_ATOMS: atom_id res chain seq x y z
N VAL A 1 -2.27 4.22 14.50
CA VAL A 1 -3.08 3.17 15.18
C VAL A 1 -3.33 3.55 16.63
N ARG A 2 -4.54 3.30 17.16
CA ARG A 2 -4.94 3.56 18.55
C ARG A 2 -5.92 2.49 19.04
N PRO A 3 -5.77 1.95 20.26
CA PRO A 3 -6.78 1.07 20.86
C PRO A 3 -8.00 1.87 21.29
N TYR A 4 -9.19 1.40 20.95
CA TYR A 4 -10.46 1.97 21.38
C TYR A 4 -11.07 1.09 22.47
N TYR A 5 -11.32 1.68 23.64
CA TYR A 5 -11.84 0.98 24.81
C TYR A 5 -13.29 1.37 25.07
N ARG A 6 -14.11 0.37 25.40
CA ARG A 6 -15.51 0.51 25.81
C ARG A 6 -15.68 -0.19 27.16
N ASP A 7 -16.20 0.52 28.16
CA ASP A 7 -16.41 0.01 29.53
C ASP A 7 -15.17 -0.71 30.12
N GLY A 8 -14.00 -0.11 29.91
CA GLY A 8 -12.72 -0.63 30.40
C GLY A 8 -12.14 -1.82 29.63
N LYS A 9 -12.78 -2.26 28.55
CA LYS A 9 -12.32 -3.37 27.69
C LYS A 9 -11.92 -2.87 26.31
N LEU A 10 -10.87 -3.46 25.74
CA LEU A 10 -10.50 -3.21 24.35
C LEU A 10 -11.64 -3.71 23.45
N TRP A 11 -12.25 -2.81 22.67
CA TRP A 11 -13.34 -3.15 21.76
C TRP A 11 -12.83 -3.29 20.32
N CYS A 12 -12.02 -2.33 19.84
CA CYS A 12 -11.36 -2.45 18.54
C CYS A 12 -10.06 -1.63 18.47
N TRP A 13 -9.41 -1.66 17.31
CA TRP A 13 -8.32 -0.76 16.96
C TRP A 13 -8.79 0.22 15.89
N LEU A 14 -8.49 1.50 16.09
CA LEU A 14 -8.63 2.54 15.08
C LEU A 14 -7.29 2.70 14.38
N SER A 15 -7.31 2.83 13.05
CA SER A 15 -6.10 3.00 12.26
C SER A 15 -6.27 4.11 11.23
N ASN A 16 -5.19 4.84 11.00
CA ASN A 16 -5.00 5.65 9.83
C ASN A 16 -3.53 5.55 9.41
N THR A 17 -3.31 5.85 8.14
CA THR A 17 -1.98 5.96 7.52
C THR A 17 -1.96 7.26 6.74
N GLY A 18 -0.83 7.96 6.80
CA GLY A 18 -0.59 9.18 6.05
C GLY A 18 0.85 9.18 5.59
N HIS A 19 1.08 9.57 4.34
CA HIS A 19 2.43 9.69 3.79
C HIS A 19 3.13 10.92 4.38
N TRP A 20 4.37 10.76 4.83
CA TRP A 20 5.21 11.87 5.27
C TRP A 20 6.20 12.20 4.16
N PRO A 21 6.14 13.40 3.55
CA PRO A 21 6.99 13.78 2.43
C PRO A 21 8.50 13.70 2.67
N ASP A 22 8.97 13.64 3.91
CA ASP A 22 10.39 13.41 4.23
C ASP A 22 10.48 12.72 5.60
N THR A 23 11.23 11.62 5.64
CA THR A 23 11.54 10.85 6.86
C THR A 23 13.05 10.83 7.13
N GLY A 24 13.82 11.72 6.50
CA GLY A 24 15.28 11.69 6.49
C GLY A 24 15.86 10.90 5.32
N GLY A 25 16.89 10.11 5.60
CA GLY A 25 17.58 9.27 4.60
C GLY A 25 18.61 10.03 3.78
N ALA A 26 19.16 9.37 2.76
CA ALA A 26 20.28 9.87 1.97
C ALA A 26 19.92 11.08 1.09
N VAL A 27 18.65 11.23 0.70
CA VAL A 27 18.17 12.30 -0.19
C VAL A 27 16.92 12.98 0.37
N PRO A 28 16.66 14.26 0.02
CA PRO A 28 15.39 14.90 0.30
C PRO A 28 14.22 14.07 -0.25
N GLY A 29 13.18 13.89 0.55
CA GLY A 29 12.02 13.09 0.16
C GLY A 29 12.06 11.63 0.64
N GLY A 30 13.19 11.18 1.20
CA GLY A 30 13.37 9.81 1.69
C GLY A 30 13.44 8.72 0.62
N PHE A 31 13.21 9.06 -0.66
CA PHE A 31 13.19 8.12 -1.78
C PHE A 31 14.50 8.16 -2.55
N SER A 32 15.49 7.39 -2.09
CA SER A 32 16.81 7.32 -2.73
C SER A 32 16.82 6.21 -3.79
N ALA A 33 16.76 6.58 -5.07
CA ALA A 33 16.81 5.64 -6.21
C ALA A 33 18.08 4.77 -6.24
N SER A 34 19.15 5.18 -5.57
CA SER A 34 20.43 4.45 -5.48
C SER A 34 20.71 3.88 -4.08
N ALA A 35 19.69 3.72 -3.22
CA ALA A 35 19.89 3.12 -1.89
C ALA A 35 20.30 1.65 -2.02
N THR A 36 21.32 1.23 -1.28
CA THR A 36 21.82 -0.16 -1.20
C THR A 36 21.59 -0.79 0.18
N ALA A 37 21.17 0.00 1.15
CA ALA A 37 20.83 -0.43 2.51
C ALA A 37 19.64 0.37 3.03
N VAL A 38 18.77 -0.26 3.82
CA VAL A 38 17.54 0.37 4.34
C VAL A 38 17.81 1.61 5.20
N GLU A 39 18.98 1.72 5.83
CA GLU A 39 19.38 2.89 6.61
C GLU A 39 19.49 4.16 5.76
N GLN A 40 19.68 4.02 4.45
CA GLN A 40 19.71 5.15 3.51
C GLN A 40 18.31 5.68 3.19
N GLU A 41 17.26 4.99 3.62
CA GLU A 41 15.84 5.33 3.35
C GLU A 41 15.19 6.10 4.50
N GLY A 42 15.96 6.45 5.53
CA GLY A 42 15.55 7.33 6.61
C GLY A 42 15.07 6.61 7.85
N LEU A 43 14.22 7.30 8.61
CA LEU A 43 13.83 6.90 9.95
C LEU A 43 13.00 5.61 9.94
N ARG A 44 13.50 4.59 10.66
CA ARG A 44 12.79 3.33 10.88
C ARG A 44 12.40 3.18 12.35
N LEU A 45 11.10 3.27 12.62
CA LEU A 45 10.54 3.09 13.95
C LEU A 45 9.94 1.69 14.10
N PRO A 46 10.36 0.89 15.10
CA PRO A 46 9.61 -0.31 15.47
C PRO A 46 8.25 0.09 16.07
N PRO A 47 7.32 -0.86 16.27
CA PRO A 47 6.06 -0.58 16.97
C PRO A 47 6.30 -0.04 18.39
N VAL A 48 6.19 1.29 18.55
CA VAL A 48 6.38 2.00 19.82
C VAL A 48 5.22 2.96 20.06
N LYS A 49 4.96 3.28 21.32
CA LYS A 49 3.87 4.18 21.71
C LYS A 49 4.36 5.62 21.66
N LEU A 50 4.03 6.34 20.59
CA LEU A 50 4.26 7.79 20.51
C LEU A 50 3.34 8.58 21.46
N PHE A 51 2.16 8.06 21.77
CA PHE A 51 1.26 8.66 22.76
C PHE A 51 1.02 7.67 23.91
N LYS A 52 1.25 8.11 25.14
CA LYS A 52 1.04 7.35 26.37
C LYS A 52 -0.04 8.06 27.19
N LYS A 53 -1.19 7.41 27.35
CA LYS A 53 -2.38 7.98 28.04
C LYS A 53 -2.81 9.34 27.46
N GLY A 54 -2.80 9.47 26.13
CA GLY A 54 -3.17 10.70 25.43
C GLY A 54 -2.08 11.78 25.37
N VAL A 55 -0.98 11.61 26.10
CA VAL A 55 0.15 12.56 26.10
C VAL A 55 1.22 12.10 25.12
N MET A 56 1.70 13.00 24.27
CA MET A 56 2.78 12.70 23.33
C MET A 56 4.09 12.48 24.10
N ASP A 57 4.82 11.44 23.72
CA ASP A 57 6.13 11.13 24.27
C ASP A 57 7.19 12.04 23.64
N GLU A 58 7.74 12.96 24.45
CA GLU A 58 8.70 13.96 23.99
C GLU A 58 10.04 13.33 23.56
N GLU A 59 10.44 12.19 24.14
CA GLU A 59 11.69 11.52 23.81
C GLU A 59 11.61 10.85 22.43
N ILE A 60 10.52 10.12 22.16
CA ILE A 60 10.27 9.54 20.83
C ILE A 60 10.08 10.64 19.80
N TYR A 61 9.38 11.71 20.15
CA TYR A 61 9.22 12.87 19.27
C TYR A 61 10.56 13.53 18.93
N ALA A 62 11.48 13.69 19.89
CA ALA A 62 12.81 14.22 19.65
C ALA A 62 13.66 13.32 18.74
N ILE A 63 13.52 12.00 18.85
CA ILE A 63 14.15 11.04 17.92
C ILE A 63 13.62 11.24 16.50
N ILE A 64 12.30 11.40 16.35
CA ILE A 64 11.69 11.65 15.03
C ILE A 64 12.22 12.95 14.43
N CYS A 65 12.19 14.04 15.19
CA CYS A 65 12.60 15.36 14.70
C CYS A 65 14.09 15.43 14.34
N SER A 66 14.94 14.75 15.09
CA SER A 66 16.40 14.76 14.84
C SER A 66 16.80 14.03 13.55
N ASN A 67 15.90 13.24 12.96
CA ASN A 67 16.15 12.49 11.73
C ASN A 67 15.45 13.06 10.50
N ILE A 68 14.73 14.18 10.61
CA ILE A 68 13.89 14.74 9.53
C ILE A 68 14.34 16.15 9.18
N ARG A 69 14.44 16.47 7.88
CA ARG A 69 14.93 17.78 7.40
C ARG A 69 14.00 18.94 7.76
N VAL A 70 12.68 18.72 7.68
CA VAL A 70 11.65 19.77 7.88
C VAL A 70 10.70 19.36 9.00
N ALA A 71 11.26 19.11 10.19
CA ALA A 71 10.55 18.53 11.34
C ALA A 71 9.32 19.35 11.77
N ASP A 72 9.40 20.68 11.74
CA ASP A 72 8.30 21.58 12.13
C ASP A 72 7.03 21.41 11.28
N GLN A 73 7.17 20.97 10.03
CA GLN A 73 6.02 20.65 9.18
C GLN A 73 5.47 19.26 9.49
N ARG A 74 6.33 18.29 9.82
CA ARG A 74 5.94 16.88 10.05
C ARG A 74 5.21 16.66 11.37
N ILE A 75 5.44 17.51 12.39
CA ILE A 75 4.62 17.46 13.60
C ILE A 75 3.16 17.81 13.34
N GLY A 76 2.88 18.63 12.32
CA GLY A 76 1.52 18.88 11.83
C GLY A 76 0.86 17.58 11.38
N ASP A 77 1.56 16.78 10.58
CA ASP A 77 1.07 15.49 10.06
C ASP A 77 0.80 14.49 11.20
N VAL A 78 1.75 14.34 12.14
CA VAL A 78 1.59 13.48 13.32
C VAL A 78 0.37 13.87 14.16
N LYS A 79 0.21 15.17 14.45
CA LYS A 79 -0.93 15.68 15.22
C LYS A 79 -2.24 15.53 14.46
N ALA A 80 -2.24 15.75 13.15
CA ALA A 80 -3.40 15.55 12.31
C ALA A 80 -3.84 14.08 12.30
N GLN A 81 -2.90 13.13 12.20
CA GLN A 81 -3.19 11.71 12.31
C GLN A 81 -3.74 11.34 13.70
N ALA A 82 -3.18 11.89 14.78
CA ALA A 82 -3.72 11.68 16.12
C ALA A 82 -5.15 12.21 16.25
N ALA A 83 -5.40 13.45 15.81
CA ALA A 83 -6.72 14.08 15.85
C ALA A 83 -7.76 13.34 15.00
N ALA A 84 -7.37 12.79 13.85
CA ALA A 84 -8.27 11.95 13.04
C ALA A 84 -8.69 10.67 13.78
N LEU A 85 -7.83 10.10 14.63
CA LEU A 85 -8.18 8.97 15.49
C LEU A 85 -9.07 9.38 16.67
N ASP A 86 -8.90 10.60 17.21
CA ASP A 86 -9.82 11.17 18.20
C ASP A 86 -11.23 11.31 17.62
N VAL A 87 -11.35 11.95 16.45
CA VAL A 87 -12.63 12.08 15.76
C VAL A 87 -13.22 10.71 15.43
N GLY A 88 -12.42 9.75 14.99
CA GLY A 88 -12.86 8.37 14.74
C GLY A 88 -13.44 7.69 15.98
N ALA A 89 -12.83 7.89 17.16
CA ALA A 89 -13.34 7.38 18.43
C ALA A 89 -14.67 8.02 18.81
N ASP A 90 -14.76 9.36 18.75
CA ASP A 90 -15.99 10.09 19.06
C ASP A 90 -17.16 9.66 18.16
N ARG A 91 -16.90 9.44 16.85
CA ARG A 91 -17.93 8.97 15.92
C ARG A 91 -18.35 7.53 16.20
N LEU A 92 -17.42 6.68 16.63
CA LEU A 92 -17.72 5.32 17.03
C LEU A 92 -18.54 5.27 18.32
N ASP A 93 -18.22 6.12 19.31
CA ASP A 93 -19.02 6.29 20.53
C ASP A 93 -20.49 6.63 20.21
N LEU A 94 -20.72 7.57 19.27
CA LEU A 94 -22.06 7.93 18.84
C LEU A 94 -22.82 6.76 18.20
N LEU A 95 -22.14 5.94 17.38
CA LEU A 95 -22.74 4.76 16.76
C LEU A 95 -23.09 3.70 17.80
N LEU A 96 -22.15 3.40 18.71
CA LEU A 96 -22.33 2.42 19.78
C LEU A 96 -23.41 2.85 20.76
N GLY A 97 -23.44 4.13 21.16
CA GLY A 97 -24.49 4.67 22.03
C GLY A 97 -25.88 4.64 21.40
N ARG A 98 -25.98 4.84 20.06
CA ARG A 98 -27.26 4.84 19.35
C ARG A 98 -27.81 3.45 19.07
N TYR A 99 -26.95 2.51 18.68
CA TYR A 99 -27.37 1.19 18.17
C TYR A 99 -27.05 0.03 19.12
N GLY A 100 -26.23 0.26 20.14
CA GLY A 100 -25.75 -0.75 21.06
C GLY A 100 -24.55 -1.53 20.53
N ASP A 101 -23.68 -1.95 21.45
CA ASP A 101 -22.41 -2.60 21.16
C ASP A 101 -22.59 -3.88 20.31
N ASP A 102 -23.54 -4.74 20.68
CA ASP A 102 -23.82 -6.01 19.99
C ASP A 102 -24.27 -5.81 18.54
N THR A 103 -25.13 -4.82 18.30
CA THR A 103 -25.62 -4.49 16.95
C THR A 103 -24.49 -4.02 16.05
N VAL A 104 -23.62 -3.13 16.55
CA VAL A 104 -22.49 -2.60 15.78
C VAL A 104 -21.47 -3.70 15.52
N ALA A 105 -21.16 -4.54 16.51
CA ALA A 105 -20.27 -5.68 16.34
C ALA A 105 -20.80 -6.67 15.29
N ALA A 106 -22.09 -7.01 15.35
CA ALA A 106 -22.75 -7.86 14.36
C ALA A 106 -22.71 -7.25 12.96
N ALA A 107 -22.92 -5.93 12.83
CA ALA A 107 -22.84 -5.24 11.55
C ALA A 107 -21.42 -5.30 10.95
N ILE A 108 -20.37 -5.15 11.75
CA ILE A 108 -18.98 -5.29 11.28
C ILE A 108 -18.71 -6.72 10.79
N THR A 109 -19.16 -7.73 11.55
CA THR A 109 -19.05 -9.14 11.13
C THR A 109 -19.79 -9.40 9.83
N GLU A 110 -21.01 -8.89 9.69
CA GLU A 110 -21.83 -9.03 8.49
C GLU A 110 -21.18 -8.35 7.28
N LEU A 111 -20.64 -7.14 7.43
CA LEU A 111 -19.93 -6.42 6.36
C LEU A 111 -18.74 -7.24 5.83
N ARG A 112 -17.98 -7.87 6.73
CA ARG A 112 -16.89 -8.77 6.35
C ARG A 112 -17.40 -10.00 5.60
N GLN A 113 -18.41 -10.68 6.13
CA GLN A 113 -18.97 -11.90 5.52
C GLN A 113 -19.59 -11.62 4.14
N ARG A 114 -20.28 -10.49 3.98
CA ARG A 114 -20.83 -10.06 2.70
C ARG A 114 -19.75 -9.79 1.68
N ALA A 115 -18.68 -9.09 2.06
CA ALA A 115 -17.57 -8.82 1.15
C ALA A 115 -16.91 -10.12 0.66
N ALA A 116 -16.72 -11.10 1.55
CA ALA A 116 -16.21 -12.42 1.19
C ALA A 116 -17.14 -13.15 0.23
N THR A 117 -18.44 -13.17 0.54
CA THR A 117 -19.47 -13.82 -0.29
C THR A 117 -19.53 -13.18 -1.69
N GLN A 118 -19.52 -11.86 -1.75
CA GLN A 118 -19.60 -11.13 -3.01
C GLN A 118 -18.35 -11.35 -3.87
N MET A 119 -17.14 -11.33 -3.28
CA MET A 119 -15.93 -11.64 -4.03
C MET A 119 -15.95 -13.08 -4.57
N ARG A 120 -16.37 -14.08 -3.77
CA ARG A 120 -16.54 -15.48 -4.23
C ARG A 120 -17.53 -15.59 -5.38
N GLN A 121 -18.64 -14.85 -5.32
CA GLN A 121 -19.62 -14.79 -6.42
C GLN A 121 -19.02 -14.20 -7.70
N MET A 122 -18.19 -13.16 -7.59
CA MET A 122 -17.50 -12.59 -8.75
C MET A 122 -16.54 -13.62 -9.36
N ILE A 123 -15.71 -14.27 -8.52
CA ILE A 123 -14.77 -15.31 -8.96
C ILE A 123 -15.51 -16.49 -9.62
N ALA A 124 -16.68 -16.89 -9.09
CA ALA A 124 -17.47 -17.98 -9.65
C ALA A 124 -17.90 -17.75 -11.11
N THR A 125 -18.02 -16.49 -11.55
CA THR A 125 -18.36 -16.15 -12.95
C THR A 125 -17.20 -16.33 -13.92
N MET A 126 -15.96 -16.44 -13.43
CA MET A 126 -14.78 -16.64 -14.26
C MET A 126 -14.75 -18.08 -14.83
N PRO A 127 -14.17 -18.29 -16.02
CA PRO A 127 -13.91 -19.64 -16.51
C PRO A 127 -12.92 -20.39 -15.60
N GLU A 128 -12.99 -21.72 -15.56
CA GLU A 128 -11.94 -22.53 -14.91
C GLU A 128 -10.63 -22.44 -15.70
N GLY A 129 -9.50 -22.35 -15.00
CA GLY A 129 -8.19 -22.34 -15.65
C GLY A 129 -7.08 -21.67 -14.83
N SER A 130 -5.97 -21.46 -15.52
CA SER A 130 -4.82 -20.72 -15.02
C SER A 130 -4.29 -19.77 -16.08
N TRP A 131 -3.93 -18.57 -15.67
CA TRP A 131 -3.46 -17.49 -16.54
C TRP A 131 -2.11 -16.98 -16.04
N GLN A 132 -1.26 -16.57 -16.97
CA GLN A 132 0.11 -16.18 -16.67
C GLN A 132 0.40 -14.80 -17.24
N SER A 133 1.25 -14.06 -16.55
CA SER A 133 1.76 -12.77 -16.99
C SER A 133 3.19 -12.58 -16.51
N VAL A 134 3.93 -11.71 -17.19
CA VAL A 134 5.22 -11.21 -16.72
C VAL A 134 5.16 -9.68 -16.79
N ALA A 135 5.48 -9.03 -15.68
CA ALA A 135 5.72 -7.59 -15.62
C ALA A 135 7.18 -7.33 -15.27
N TYR A 136 7.67 -6.14 -15.61
CA TYR A 136 9.07 -5.77 -15.47
C TYR A 136 9.22 -4.49 -14.64
N VAL A 137 10.26 -4.47 -13.81
CA VAL A 137 10.86 -3.24 -13.30
C VAL A 137 12.17 -3.05 -14.06
N ASP A 138 12.35 -1.91 -14.72
CA ASP A 138 13.46 -1.69 -15.68
C ASP A 138 14.85 -1.90 -15.08
N SER A 139 15.06 -1.43 -13.84
CA SER A 139 16.27 -1.67 -13.05
C SER A 139 16.00 -1.52 -11.56
N ASP A 140 16.95 -1.97 -10.72
CA ASP A 140 16.87 -1.68 -9.29
C ASP A 140 17.43 -0.28 -8.93
N GLY A 141 17.81 0.54 -9.90
CA GLY A 141 18.43 1.86 -9.72
C GLY A 141 19.93 1.83 -9.36
N VAL A 142 20.49 0.64 -9.15
CA VAL A 142 21.89 0.43 -8.74
C VAL A 142 22.62 -0.54 -9.69
N VAL A 143 21.90 -1.50 -10.26
CA VAL A 143 22.30 -2.44 -11.30
C VAL A 143 21.29 -2.29 -12.42
N ASP A 144 21.77 -1.91 -13.60
CA ASP A 144 20.96 -1.70 -14.80
C ASP A 144 20.57 -3.05 -15.44
N GLN A 145 19.71 -3.80 -14.75
CA GLN A 145 19.15 -5.07 -15.20
C GLN A 145 17.69 -5.17 -14.75
N PRO A 146 16.78 -5.68 -15.61
CA PRO A 146 15.38 -5.76 -15.27
C PRO A 146 15.11 -6.79 -14.17
N LEU A 147 14.10 -6.49 -13.35
CA LEU A 147 13.52 -7.44 -12.40
C LEU A 147 12.19 -7.94 -12.96
N GLU A 148 12.01 -9.25 -12.98
CA GLU A 148 10.80 -9.88 -13.48
C GLU A 148 9.84 -10.20 -12.33
N ILE A 149 8.59 -9.81 -12.51
CA ILE A 149 7.44 -10.27 -11.71
C ILE A 149 6.72 -11.28 -12.57
N ARG A 150 6.96 -12.56 -12.29
CA ARG A 150 6.22 -13.65 -12.93
C ARG A 150 5.03 -13.96 -12.06
N LEU A 151 3.85 -14.02 -12.66
CA LEU A 151 2.62 -14.32 -11.94
C LEU A 151 1.85 -15.41 -12.68
N LYS A 152 1.43 -16.42 -11.94
CA LYS A 152 0.40 -17.37 -12.34
C LYS A 152 -0.80 -17.19 -11.42
N VAL A 153 -1.98 -16.99 -12.01
CA VAL A 153 -3.25 -16.95 -11.29
C VAL A 153 -4.06 -18.19 -11.67
N SER A 154 -4.52 -18.97 -10.69
CA SER A 154 -5.32 -20.17 -10.93
C SER A 154 -6.65 -20.06 -10.20
N LYS A 155 -7.75 -20.40 -10.89
CA LYS A 155 -9.06 -20.55 -10.24
C LYS A 155 -9.14 -21.94 -9.60
N VAL A 156 -9.58 -21.99 -8.34
CA VAL A 156 -9.87 -23.22 -7.59
C VAL A 156 -11.20 -23.04 -6.88
N ASP A 157 -12.24 -23.65 -7.44
CA ASP A 157 -13.63 -23.45 -7.00
C ASP A 157 -14.03 -21.97 -7.04
N ASP A 158 -14.25 -21.34 -5.88
CA ASP A 158 -14.62 -19.94 -5.71
C ASP A 158 -13.45 -19.07 -5.21
N ARG A 159 -12.22 -19.54 -5.40
CA ARG A 159 -10.97 -18.87 -4.98
C ARG A 159 -10.04 -18.64 -6.16
N LEU A 160 -9.17 -17.63 -5.99
CA LEU A 160 -8.03 -17.38 -6.87
C LEU A 160 -6.73 -17.58 -6.10
N VAL A 161 -5.84 -18.38 -6.67
CA VAL A 161 -4.49 -18.64 -6.15
C VAL A 161 -3.49 -17.86 -6.99
N PHE A 162 -2.72 -16.97 -6.35
CA PHE A 162 -1.68 -16.14 -6.94
C PHE A 162 -0.31 -16.71 -6.57
N ASP A 163 0.45 -17.10 -7.58
CA ASP A 163 1.78 -17.69 -7.44
C ASP A 163 2.81 -16.84 -8.18
N PHE A 164 3.81 -16.35 -7.46
CA PHE A 164 4.88 -15.52 -7.99
C PHE A 164 6.21 -16.27 -8.17
N ASP A 165 6.19 -17.61 -8.08
CA ASP A 165 7.38 -18.43 -8.29
C ASP A 165 8.08 -18.11 -9.64
N GLY A 166 9.40 -18.13 -9.60
CA GLY A 166 10.25 -17.74 -10.73
C GLY A 166 10.43 -16.23 -10.93
N SER A 167 9.88 -15.37 -10.08
CA SER A 167 10.22 -13.93 -10.06
C SER A 167 11.69 -13.70 -9.68
N SER A 168 12.23 -12.54 -10.03
CA SER A 168 13.65 -12.22 -9.80
C SER A 168 14.07 -12.36 -8.32
N PRO A 169 15.32 -12.78 -8.04
CA PRO A 169 15.83 -12.81 -6.68
C PRO A 169 15.92 -11.37 -6.11
N PRO A 170 15.95 -11.23 -4.77
CA PRO A 170 16.11 -9.93 -4.13
C PRO A 170 17.27 -9.10 -4.68
N CYS A 171 16.99 -7.84 -5.01
CA CYS A 171 17.92 -6.92 -5.66
C CYS A 171 18.76 -6.09 -4.67
N ARG A 172 19.77 -5.36 -5.17
CA ARG A 172 20.68 -4.54 -4.35
C ARG A 172 20.06 -3.16 -4.07
N GLY A 173 19.40 -2.59 -5.07
CA GLY A 173 18.74 -1.29 -5.01
C GLY A 173 17.38 -1.28 -4.30
N PRO A 174 16.71 -0.11 -4.18
CA PRO A 174 15.48 0.09 -3.39
C PRO A 174 14.22 -0.56 -3.97
N MET A 175 14.31 -1.26 -5.10
CA MET A 175 13.17 -1.87 -5.78
C MET A 175 12.76 -3.22 -5.17
N ASN A 176 13.22 -3.55 -3.96
CA ASN A 176 12.68 -4.70 -3.22
C ASN A 176 11.30 -4.36 -2.62
N SER A 177 10.40 -5.33 -2.50
CA SER A 177 9.09 -5.20 -1.86
C SER A 177 9.00 -6.03 -0.59
N VAL A 178 8.38 -5.47 0.46
CA VAL A 178 8.01 -6.23 1.65
C VAL A 178 6.74 -7.04 1.37
N LEU A 179 6.61 -8.21 2.00
CA LEU A 179 5.45 -9.10 1.81
C LEU A 179 4.11 -8.37 1.92
N ALA A 180 3.97 -7.48 2.91
CA ALA A 180 2.72 -6.73 3.11
C ALA A 180 2.32 -5.90 1.87
N THR A 181 3.29 -5.25 1.22
CA THR A 181 3.07 -4.46 -0.01
C THR A 181 2.75 -5.36 -1.19
N THR A 182 3.41 -6.51 -1.29
CA THR A 182 3.12 -7.51 -2.34
C THR A 182 1.69 -8.02 -2.24
N LEU A 183 1.24 -8.41 -1.04
CA LEU A 183 -0.14 -8.83 -0.79
C LEU A 183 -1.14 -7.70 -1.08
N SER A 184 -0.87 -6.49 -0.58
CA SER A 184 -1.79 -5.35 -0.77
C SER A 184 -1.93 -4.95 -2.25
N SER A 185 -0.88 -5.12 -3.05
CA SER A 185 -0.91 -4.85 -4.49
C SER A 185 -1.87 -5.78 -5.24
N VAL A 186 -1.87 -7.07 -4.88
CA VAL A 186 -2.83 -8.05 -5.42
C VAL A 186 -4.26 -7.68 -5.00
N TYR A 187 -4.47 -7.39 -3.72
CA TYR A 187 -5.80 -7.00 -3.21
C TYR A 187 -6.34 -5.75 -3.90
N LEU A 188 -5.48 -4.76 -4.13
CA LEU A 188 -5.84 -3.53 -4.81
C LEU A 188 -6.18 -3.77 -6.27
N ALA A 189 -5.40 -4.57 -7.00
CA ALA A 189 -5.71 -4.92 -8.38
C ALA A 189 -7.06 -5.62 -8.50
N MET A 190 -7.35 -6.59 -7.61
CA MET A 190 -8.66 -7.25 -7.59
C MET A 190 -9.81 -6.30 -7.23
N ARG A 191 -9.54 -5.27 -6.41
CA ARG A 191 -10.52 -4.20 -6.12
C ARG A 191 -10.81 -3.31 -7.32
N HIS A 192 -9.82 -3.05 -8.18
CA HIS A 192 -10.03 -2.35 -9.44
C HIS A 192 -10.85 -3.18 -10.43
N ILE A 193 -10.66 -4.50 -10.46
CA ILE A 193 -11.41 -5.42 -11.34
C ILE A 193 -12.86 -5.60 -10.86
N PHE A 194 -13.08 -5.64 -9.54
CA PHE A 194 -14.39 -5.84 -8.93
C PHE A 194 -14.79 -4.69 -8.00
N PRO A 195 -14.91 -3.43 -8.50
CA PRO A 195 -15.09 -2.22 -7.70
C PRO A 195 -16.34 -2.25 -6.82
N GLU A 196 -17.34 -3.05 -7.16
CA GLU A 196 -18.58 -3.27 -6.42
C GLU A 196 -18.41 -4.00 -5.08
N VAL A 197 -17.32 -4.75 -4.87
CA VAL A 197 -17.09 -5.49 -3.62
C VAL A 197 -16.67 -4.53 -2.50
N PRO A 198 -17.34 -4.50 -1.33
CA PRO A 198 -16.94 -3.63 -0.23
C PRO A 198 -15.50 -3.83 0.23
N ILE A 199 -14.80 -2.73 0.50
CA ILE A 199 -13.42 -2.76 1.02
C ILE A 199 -13.46 -3.23 2.48
N SER A 200 -13.20 -4.51 2.70
CA SER A 200 -12.98 -5.12 4.02
C SER A 200 -12.09 -6.34 3.90
N ALA A 201 -11.53 -6.82 5.02
CA ALA A 201 -10.70 -8.02 5.04
C ALA A 201 -11.40 -9.26 4.45
N GLY A 202 -12.74 -9.30 4.48
CA GLY A 202 -13.52 -10.39 3.89
C GLY A 202 -13.35 -10.50 2.38
N ALA A 203 -13.22 -9.37 1.67
CA ALA A 203 -13.00 -9.36 0.22
C ALA A 203 -11.68 -10.04 -0.19
N PHE A 204 -10.75 -10.20 0.73
CA PHE A 204 -9.44 -10.80 0.49
C PHE A 204 -9.39 -12.29 0.84
N GLU A 205 -10.39 -12.81 1.58
CA GLU A 205 -10.44 -14.21 1.98
C GLU A 205 -10.41 -15.24 0.83
N PRO A 206 -11.04 -14.99 -0.34
CA PRO A 206 -10.95 -15.92 -1.47
C PRO A 206 -9.73 -15.66 -2.37
N LEU A 207 -8.84 -14.74 -1.99
CA LEU A 207 -7.60 -14.41 -2.70
C LEU A 207 -6.42 -15.03 -1.95
N GLU A 208 -5.99 -16.20 -2.38
CA GLU A 208 -4.87 -16.91 -1.79
C GLU A 208 -3.58 -16.50 -2.49
N ILE A 209 -2.67 -15.83 -1.80
CA ILE A 209 -1.35 -15.51 -2.35
C ILE A 209 -0.32 -16.44 -1.73
N ILE A 210 0.33 -17.25 -2.57
CA ILE A 210 1.46 -18.07 -2.17
C ILE A 210 2.62 -17.13 -1.86
N ARG A 211 3.23 -17.31 -0.68
CA ARG A 211 4.32 -16.46 -0.24
C ARG A 211 5.50 -16.57 -1.23
N PRO A 212 5.98 -15.46 -1.81
CA PRO A 212 7.00 -15.49 -2.88
C PRO A 212 8.41 -15.54 -2.29
N GLU A 213 8.68 -16.58 -1.50
CA GLU A 213 9.94 -16.72 -0.77
C GLU A 213 11.14 -16.75 -1.72
N GLY A 214 12.24 -16.11 -1.31
CA GLY A 214 13.46 -16.08 -2.12
C GLY A 214 13.42 -15.14 -3.33
N THR A 215 12.37 -14.33 -3.48
CA THR A 215 12.22 -13.32 -4.54
C THR A 215 12.31 -11.89 -3.97
N PHE A 216 12.51 -10.90 -4.84
CA PHE A 216 12.49 -9.49 -4.45
C PHE A 216 11.13 -8.99 -3.94
N LEU A 217 10.09 -9.83 -4.00
CA LEU A 217 8.73 -9.55 -3.54
C LEU A 217 8.49 -9.93 -2.06
N ASP A 218 9.48 -10.54 -1.39
CA ASP A 218 9.50 -10.79 0.06
C ASP A 218 10.87 -10.42 0.64
N ALA A 219 11.12 -9.11 0.71
CA ALA A 219 12.38 -8.57 1.16
C ALA A 219 12.55 -8.62 2.68
N HIS A 220 13.77 -8.93 3.12
CA HIS A 220 14.16 -8.92 4.52
C HIS A 220 15.27 -7.90 4.78
N TYR A 221 15.31 -7.39 6.01
CA TYR A 221 16.38 -6.53 6.50
C TYR A 221 17.76 -7.16 6.21
N PRO A 222 18.78 -6.40 5.76
CA PRO A 222 18.84 -4.92 5.67
C PRO A 222 18.51 -4.34 4.28
N ARG A 223 17.76 -5.05 3.43
CA ARG A 223 17.51 -4.60 2.05
C ARG A 223 16.67 -3.32 2.00
N PRO A 224 17.00 -2.36 1.12
CA PRO A 224 16.23 -1.15 0.88
C PRO A 224 14.92 -1.48 0.13
N VAL A 225 13.81 -0.83 0.51
CA VAL A 225 12.44 -1.11 0.04
C VAL A 225 11.64 0.15 -0.29
N SER A 226 12.25 1.34 -0.32
CA SER A 226 11.55 2.61 -0.55
C SER A 226 10.79 2.64 -1.87
N GLY A 227 11.28 1.93 -2.89
CA GLY A 227 10.60 1.77 -4.19
C GLY A 227 9.34 0.91 -4.16
N CYS A 228 9.10 0.14 -3.09
CA CYS A 228 8.02 -0.84 -3.07
C CYS A 228 6.63 -0.22 -3.24
N ALA A 229 6.36 0.90 -2.56
CA ALA A 229 5.02 1.48 -2.49
C ALA A 229 4.62 2.30 -3.73
N ALA A 230 5.60 2.75 -4.52
CA ALA A 230 5.36 3.64 -5.65
C ALA A 230 5.67 3.01 -7.01
N GLU A 231 6.62 2.08 -7.08
CA GLU A 231 7.06 1.47 -8.34
C GLU A 231 6.68 -0.01 -8.38
N VAL A 232 7.24 -0.82 -7.46
CA VAL A 232 7.11 -2.28 -7.51
C VAL A 232 5.67 -2.73 -7.36
N SER A 233 4.94 -2.16 -6.41
CA SER A 233 3.53 -2.45 -6.18
C SER A 233 2.65 -2.18 -7.41
N GLN A 234 2.97 -1.16 -8.20
CA GLN A 234 2.27 -0.90 -9.45
C GLN A 234 2.54 -1.97 -10.49
N ARG A 235 3.78 -2.48 -10.56
CA ARG A 235 4.15 -3.58 -11.45
C ARG A 235 3.55 -4.92 -11.03
N ILE A 236 3.34 -5.14 -9.72
CA ILE A 236 2.56 -6.28 -9.23
C ILE A 236 1.10 -6.16 -9.68
N ALA A 237 0.49 -4.98 -9.54
CA ALA A 237 -0.89 -4.74 -9.98
C ALA A 237 -1.04 -4.90 -11.51
N GLU A 238 -0.07 -4.41 -12.28
CA GLU A 238 0.03 -4.62 -13.72
C GLU A 238 0.10 -6.11 -14.10
N ALA A 239 0.91 -6.91 -13.41
CA ALA A 239 0.95 -8.36 -13.62
C ALA A 239 -0.45 -8.98 -13.37
N VAL A 240 -1.14 -8.58 -12.30
CA VAL A 240 -2.50 -9.06 -12.03
C VAL A 240 -3.46 -8.65 -13.16
N PHE A 241 -3.47 -7.40 -13.59
CA PHE A 241 -4.33 -6.96 -14.70
C PHE A 241 -4.03 -7.76 -15.97
N ALA A 242 -2.76 -7.89 -16.34
CA ALA A 242 -2.34 -8.63 -17.52
C ALA A 242 -2.78 -10.11 -17.47
N ALA A 243 -2.68 -10.77 -16.32
CA ALA A 243 -3.17 -12.15 -16.15
C ALA A 243 -4.71 -12.24 -16.22
N MET A 244 -5.42 -11.20 -15.80
CA MET A 244 -6.89 -11.20 -15.71
C MET A 244 -7.61 -10.73 -16.99
N VAL A 245 -6.93 -10.10 -17.94
CA VAL A 245 -7.53 -9.68 -19.23
C VAL A 245 -8.18 -10.84 -19.98
N GLN A 246 -7.55 -12.01 -20.01
CA GLN A 246 -8.11 -13.17 -20.72
C GLN A 246 -9.36 -13.76 -20.06
N PRO A 247 -9.41 -14.04 -18.74
CA PRO A 247 -10.61 -14.59 -18.11
C PRO A 247 -11.73 -13.57 -17.89
N LEU A 248 -11.43 -12.27 -17.95
CA LEU A 248 -12.38 -11.19 -17.66
C LEU A 248 -12.30 -10.07 -18.72
N PRO A 249 -12.50 -10.36 -20.01
CA PRO A 249 -12.25 -9.40 -21.10
C PRO A 249 -13.14 -8.15 -21.03
N ASP A 250 -14.35 -8.28 -20.50
CA ASP A 250 -15.32 -7.18 -20.38
C ASP A 250 -15.17 -6.39 -19.06
N ARG A 251 -14.19 -6.73 -18.22
CA ARG A 251 -13.99 -6.10 -16.89
C ARG A 251 -12.57 -5.64 -16.63
N ALA A 252 -11.59 -6.44 -16.99
CA ALA A 252 -10.19 -6.09 -16.82
C ALA A 252 -9.80 -5.01 -17.83
N THR A 253 -8.97 -4.07 -17.40
CA THR A 253 -8.36 -3.08 -18.28
C THR A 253 -6.98 -3.55 -18.70
N ALA A 254 -6.45 -2.98 -19.78
CA ALA A 254 -5.01 -3.01 -20.01
C ALA A 254 -4.25 -2.37 -18.83
N ALA A 255 -2.95 -2.62 -18.77
CA ALA A 255 -2.12 -2.06 -17.71
C ALA A 255 -2.15 -0.51 -17.75
N PRO A 256 -2.38 0.16 -16.61
CA PRO A 256 -2.21 1.61 -16.49
C PRO A 256 -0.71 1.97 -16.45
N ALA A 257 -0.40 3.27 -16.38
CA ALA A 257 0.95 3.72 -16.11
C ALA A 257 1.48 3.11 -14.79
N GLY A 258 2.55 2.32 -14.88
CA GLY A 258 3.12 1.58 -13.76
C GLY A 258 4.20 2.32 -12.98
N THR A 259 4.06 3.65 -12.84
CA THR A 259 4.89 4.47 -11.95
C THR A 259 4.06 5.62 -11.35
N SER A 260 4.37 6.01 -10.10
CA SER A 260 3.86 7.27 -9.51
C SER A 260 4.64 8.51 -9.98
N GLY A 261 5.72 8.32 -10.76
CA GLY A 261 6.58 9.40 -11.24
C GLY A 261 7.09 10.28 -10.10
N ASN A 262 7.62 9.65 -9.05
CA ASN A 262 8.06 10.32 -7.84
C ASN A 262 9.17 11.33 -8.17
N PHE A 263 8.88 12.62 -7.99
CA PHE A 263 9.85 13.70 -8.07
C PHE A 263 10.00 14.37 -6.71
N ALA A 264 11.19 14.23 -6.13
CA ALA A 264 11.55 14.91 -4.89
C ALA A 264 12.63 15.95 -5.16
N LEU A 265 12.45 17.15 -4.59
CA LEU A 265 13.41 18.24 -4.63
C LEU A 265 13.54 18.81 -3.22
N GLY A 266 14.76 19.05 -2.75
CA GLY A 266 14.96 19.74 -1.49
C GLY A 266 16.24 20.56 -1.48
N GLY A 267 16.33 21.45 -0.50
CA GLY A 267 17.47 22.34 -0.34
C GLY A 267 17.18 23.44 0.68
N HIS A 268 18.06 24.44 0.69
CA HIS A 268 17.93 25.62 1.55
C HIS A 268 17.44 26.82 0.73
N ASN A 269 16.37 27.46 1.18
CA ASN A 269 15.92 28.74 0.63
C ASN A 269 16.58 29.89 1.41
N ALA A 270 17.61 30.49 0.83
CA ALA A 270 18.37 31.57 1.46
C ALA A 270 17.54 32.85 1.71
N GLU A 271 16.62 33.20 0.82
CA GLU A 271 15.75 34.38 0.98
C GLU A 271 14.79 34.23 2.16
N ARG A 272 14.33 33.00 2.44
CA ARG A 272 13.42 32.68 3.55
C ARG A 272 14.13 32.12 4.78
N GLY A 273 15.45 31.93 4.71
CA GLY A 273 16.26 31.35 5.78
C GLY A 273 15.77 29.98 6.28
N ARG A 274 15.26 29.13 5.38
CA ARG A 274 14.67 27.83 5.78
C ARG A 274 14.89 26.73 4.76
N ASP A 275 14.97 25.49 5.25
CA ASP A 275 15.02 24.31 4.40
C ASP A 275 13.64 23.96 3.84
N PHE A 276 13.63 23.26 2.71
CA PHE A 276 12.42 22.77 2.09
C PHE A 276 12.62 21.38 1.50
N VAL A 277 11.53 20.63 1.47
CA VAL A 277 11.38 19.41 0.69
C VAL A 277 10.05 19.53 -0.04
N MET A 278 10.11 19.38 -1.35
CA MET A 278 8.99 19.29 -2.26
C MET A 278 8.91 17.86 -2.75
N TYR A 279 7.71 17.28 -2.66
CA TYR A 279 7.41 15.96 -3.17
C TYR A 279 6.26 16.10 -4.16
N GLN A 280 6.48 15.70 -5.40
CA GLN A 280 5.51 15.78 -6.47
C GLN A 280 5.34 14.40 -7.08
N LEU A 281 4.08 13.99 -7.20
CA LEU A 281 3.68 12.79 -7.92
C LEU A 281 3.14 13.22 -9.29
N SER A 282 3.49 12.49 -10.34
CA SER A 282 2.86 12.64 -11.63
C SER A 282 1.89 11.49 -11.88
N GLY A 283 0.68 11.82 -12.30
CA GLY A 283 -0.24 10.83 -12.85
C GLY A 283 0.24 10.27 -14.19
N GLY A 284 -0.48 9.27 -14.69
CA GLY A 284 -0.21 8.65 -15.98
C GLY A 284 -1.49 8.21 -16.68
N GLY A 285 -1.37 7.59 -17.85
CA GLY A 285 -2.54 7.07 -18.58
C GLY A 285 -3.12 5.82 -17.92
N TYR A 286 -4.43 5.63 -18.02
CA TYR A 286 -5.06 4.34 -17.73
C TYR A 286 -5.01 3.44 -18.95
N GLY A 287 -5.04 2.14 -18.71
CA GLY A 287 -5.18 1.18 -19.80
C GLY A 287 -6.57 1.27 -20.42
N GLY A 288 -6.64 1.05 -21.74
CA GLY A 288 -7.93 0.88 -22.42
C GLY A 288 -8.68 -0.35 -21.92
N ASN A 289 -9.96 -0.41 -22.23
CA ASN A 289 -10.85 -1.52 -21.86
C ASN A 289 -11.83 -1.82 -23.00
N ALA A 290 -12.73 -2.78 -22.79
CA ALA A 290 -13.69 -3.20 -23.83
C ALA A 290 -14.62 -2.06 -24.30
N ASP A 291 -14.86 -1.06 -23.46
CA ASP A 291 -15.74 0.08 -23.77
C ASP A 291 -15.01 1.25 -24.46
N GLY A 292 -13.67 1.27 -24.44
CA GLY A 292 -12.89 2.27 -25.18
C GLY A 292 -11.50 2.58 -24.61
N ASP A 293 -10.99 3.76 -25.00
CA ASP A 293 -9.67 4.24 -24.63
C ASP A 293 -9.54 4.52 -23.13
N GLY A 294 -8.32 4.38 -22.62
CA GLY A 294 -8.00 4.73 -21.24
C GLY A 294 -7.95 6.24 -21.01
N LEU A 295 -8.16 6.65 -19.76
CA LEU A 295 -8.06 8.05 -19.37
C LEU A 295 -6.63 8.58 -19.53
N SER A 296 -6.51 9.78 -20.09
CA SER A 296 -5.24 10.52 -20.09
C SER A 296 -5.04 11.24 -18.77
N ASN A 297 -3.81 11.22 -18.22
CA ASN A 297 -3.43 11.93 -16.99
C ASN A 297 -4.28 11.56 -15.75
N GLY A 298 -4.58 10.27 -15.57
CA GLY A 298 -5.18 9.73 -14.35
C GLY A 298 -4.19 9.64 -13.20
N CYS A 299 -4.67 9.45 -11.97
CA CYS A 299 -3.78 9.19 -10.82
C CYS A 299 -3.14 7.81 -10.94
N SER A 300 -2.00 7.56 -10.32
CA SER A 300 -1.43 6.20 -10.26
C SER A 300 -2.44 5.18 -9.72
N THR A 301 -2.29 3.91 -10.14
CA THR A 301 -3.13 2.78 -9.67
C THR A 301 -3.13 2.68 -8.15
N ILE A 302 -2.00 3.06 -7.55
CA ILE A 302 -1.71 3.05 -6.12
C ILE A 302 -1.40 4.50 -5.74
N GLY A 303 -2.25 5.10 -4.90
CA GLY A 303 -2.17 6.48 -4.45
C GLY A 303 -2.73 6.65 -3.05
#